data_AF-A0A9D7KJ98-F1
#
_entry.id   AF-A0A9D7KJ98-F1
#
_cell.length_a   1.000
_cell.length_b   1.000
_cell.length_c   1.000
_cell.angle_alpha   90.00
_cell.angle_beta   90.00
_cell.angle_gamma   90.00
#
_symmetry.space_group_name_H-M   'P 1'
#
loop_
_entity.id
_entity.type
_entity.pdbx_description
1 polymer ?
#
loop_
_entity_poly.entity_id
_entity_poly.type
_entity_poly.pdbx_seq_one_letter_code
_entity_poly.pdbx_strand_id
1 'polypeptide(L)'
;MKKSQVYFIMYIVLITELLIVITERDELMEKEDMIKKKMISSIADQYKRDIELTAPIPYSEWQIGTDSVKIPLSATGLVSDEEKNSAIYSITSEGGKSPGGGAFPGELKSDSPSGAYSIVKDINGNATFEVTKVTGVGDYEFSAVLTVKRQLPTYLPGFLLEELKKASGFKEGAEVKTKPIKFKMKVKTEPPAQQPKKGDVINVGPSID
;
A
#
# COMPACT_ATOMS: atom_id res chain seq x y z
N MET A 1 -52.22 11.62 56.46
CA MET A 1 -51.25 10.52 56.27
C MET A 1 -51.11 10.06 54.81
N LYS A 2 -52.19 9.87 54.03
CA LYS A 2 -52.11 9.38 52.63
C LYS A 2 -51.24 10.23 51.67
N LYS A 3 -51.27 11.56 51.76
CA LYS A 3 -50.44 12.44 50.90
C LYS A 3 -48.93 12.28 51.16
N SER A 4 -48.53 12.16 52.43
CA SER A 4 -47.12 11.95 52.82
C SER A 4 -46.59 10.59 52.33
N GLN A 5 -47.42 9.55 52.32
CA GLN A 5 -47.05 8.26 51.71
C GLN A 5 -46.87 8.34 50.20
N VAL A 6 -47.71 9.10 49.49
CA VAL A 6 -47.56 9.31 48.03
C VAL A 6 -46.25 10.05 47.71
N TYR A 7 -45.93 11.12 48.46
CA TYR A 7 -44.65 11.82 48.29
C TYR A 7 -43.45 10.93 48.60
N PHE A 8 -43.55 10.08 49.62
CA PHE A 8 -42.50 9.13 49.97
C PHE A 8 -42.26 8.10 48.85
N ILE A 9 -43.33 7.53 48.29
CA ILE A 9 -43.24 6.60 47.15
C ILE A 9 -42.64 7.31 45.93
N MET A 10 -43.07 8.53 45.62
CA MET A 10 -42.47 9.33 44.53
C MET A 10 -40.97 9.55 44.72
N TYR A 11 -40.53 9.86 45.95
CA TYR A 11 -39.12 10.08 46.25
C TYR A 11 -38.29 8.81 46.06
N ILE A 12 -38.84 7.64 46.44
CA ILE A 12 -38.19 6.35 46.20
C ILE A 12 -38.07 6.08 44.71
N VAL A 13 -39.15 6.25 43.94
CA VAL A 13 -39.14 6.04 42.48
C VAL A 13 -38.07 6.91 41.82
N LEU A 14 -38.01 8.19 42.20
CA LEU A 14 -37.08 9.16 41.63
C LEU A 14 -35.61 8.82 41.97
N ILE A 15 -35.33 8.35 43.20
CA ILE A 15 -34.01 7.86 43.58
C ILE A 15 -33.65 6.59 42.81
N THR A 16 -34.58 5.65 42.64
CA THR A 16 -34.31 4.41 41.89
C THR A 16 -34.04 4.68 40.40
N GLU A 17 -34.79 5.59 39.76
CA GLU A 17 -34.51 5.98 38.38
C GLU A 17 -33.15 6.68 38.26
N LEU A 18 -32.81 7.57 39.20
CA LEU A 18 -31.50 8.22 39.22
C LEU A 18 -30.36 7.20 39.37
N LEU A 19 -30.52 6.20 40.23
CA LEU A 19 -29.56 5.11 40.40
C LEU A 19 -29.40 4.29 39.12
N ILE A 20 -30.49 3.95 38.44
CA ILE A 20 -30.45 3.22 37.17
C ILE A 20 -29.67 4.04 36.13
N VAL A 21 -29.98 5.33 35.99
CA VAL A 21 -29.29 6.23 35.04
C VAL A 21 -27.79 6.34 35.33
N ILE A 22 -27.41 6.44 36.61
CA ILE A 22 -25.99 6.48 37.00
C ILE A 22 -25.30 5.16 36.64
N THR A 23 -25.95 4.02 36.94
CA THR A 23 -25.38 2.70 36.67
C THR A 23 -25.20 2.47 35.17
N GLU A 24 -26.20 2.81 34.35
CA GLU A 24 -26.12 2.72 32.89
C GLU A 24 -25.02 3.63 32.33
N ARG A 25 -24.88 4.85 32.86
CA ARG A 25 -23.81 5.77 32.47
C ARG A 25 -22.43 5.18 32.78
N ASP A 26 -22.24 4.65 33.98
CA ASP A 26 -20.95 4.08 34.41
C ASP A 26 -20.57 2.87 33.55
N GLU A 27 -21.53 1.97 33.26
CA GLU A 27 -21.31 0.84 32.35
C GLU A 27 -20.94 1.28 30.93
N LEU A 28 -21.57 2.34 30.41
CA LEU A 28 -21.24 2.89 29.10
C LEU A 28 -19.84 3.49 29.08
N MET A 29 -19.44 4.21 30.13
CA MET A 29 -18.10 4.76 30.27
C MET A 29 -17.04 3.64 30.30
N GLU A 30 -17.26 2.56 31.04
CA GLU A 30 -16.35 1.42 31.07
C GLU A 30 -16.21 0.74 29.69
N LYS A 31 -17.32 0.57 28.97
CA LYS A 31 -17.31 0.02 27.60
C LYS A 31 -16.56 0.93 26.64
N GLU A 32 -16.79 2.23 26.73
CA GLU A 32 -16.10 3.22 25.92
C GLU A 32 -14.58 3.19 26.15
N ASP A 33 -14.15 3.15 27.41
CA ASP A 33 -12.74 3.05 27.77
C ASP A 33 -12.10 1.74 27.31
N MET A 34 -12.84 0.63 27.37
CA MET A 34 -12.38 -0.65 26.83
C MET A 34 -12.18 -0.59 25.31
N ILE A 35 -13.11 0.04 24.58
CA ILE A 35 -13.02 0.21 23.14
C ILE A 35 -11.83 1.10 22.78
N LYS A 36 -11.67 2.25 23.47
CA LYS A 36 -10.51 3.15 23.29
C LYS A 36 -9.20 2.40 23.49
N LYS A 37 -9.05 1.67 24.60
CA LYS A 37 -7.83 0.90 24.89
C LYS A 37 -7.55 -0.16 23.82
N LYS A 38 -8.57 -0.90 23.38
CA LYS A 38 -8.40 -1.89 22.30
C LYS A 38 -8.01 -1.25 20.97
N MET A 39 -8.64 -0.13 20.63
CA MET A 39 -8.31 0.63 19.42
C MET A 39 -6.86 1.13 19.46
N ILE A 40 -6.45 1.77 20.55
CA ILE A 40 -5.08 2.28 20.72
C ILE A 40 -4.06 1.14 20.71
N SER A 41 -4.32 0.04 21.42
CA SER A 41 -3.43 -1.13 21.41
C SER A 41 -3.28 -1.70 20.01
N SER A 42 -4.39 -1.85 19.27
CA SER A 42 -4.37 -2.40 17.92
C SER A 42 -3.56 -1.53 16.95
N ILE A 43 -3.76 -0.21 16.99
CA ILE A 43 -2.98 0.73 16.16
C ILE A 43 -1.50 0.73 16.61
N ALA A 44 -1.24 0.74 17.92
CA ALA A 44 0.12 0.71 18.45
C ALA A 44 0.89 -0.54 18.01
N ASP A 45 0.23 -1.70 17.98
CA ASP A 45 0.85 -2.95 17.52
C ASP A 45 1.14 -2.94 16.02
N GLN A 46 0.36 -2.22 15.21
CA GLN A 46 0.70 -1.99 13.80
C GLN A 46 1.95 -1.12 13.67
N TYR A 47 2.12 -0.09 14.50
CA TYR A 47 3.30 0.77 14.50
C TYR A 47 4.60 0.07 14.96
N LYS A 48 4.48 -1.04 15.69
CA LYS A 48 5.62 -1.88 16.08
C LYS A 48 6.08 -2.84 14.99
N ARG A 49 5.25 -3.06 13.96
CA ARG A 49 5.64 -3.93 12.83
C ARG A 49 6.67 -3.22 11.97
N ASP A 50 7.63 -3.99 11.50
CA ASP A 50 8.59 -3.51 10.52
C ASP A 50 7.88 -3.15 9.21
N ILE A 51 8.40 -2.12 8.55
CA ILE A 51 7.96 -1.76 7.21
C ILE A 51 8.72 -2.64 6.24
N GLU A 52 7.98 -3.38 5.41
CA GLU A 52 8.55 -4.27 4.42
C GLU A 52 8.10 -3.87 3.02
N LEU A 53 8.99 -4.07 2.07
CA LEU A 53 8.72 -3.92 0.66
C LEU A 53 8.83 -5.29 0.03
N THR A 54 7.88 -5.64 -0.85
CA THR A 54 7.89 -6.91 -1.59
C THR A 54 7.54 -6.66 -3.05
N ALA A 55 8.07 -7.50 -3.94
CA ALA A 55 7.64 -7.58 -5.33
C ALA A 55 6.91 -8.92 -5.48
N PRO A 56 5.56 -8.95 -5.51
CA PRO A 56 4.81 -10.21 -5.59
C PRO A 56 5.18 -11.07 -6.81
N ILE A 57 5.64 -10.40 -7.88
CA ILE A 57 6.14 -11.03 -9.09
C ILE A 57 7.64 -10.70 -9.19
N PRO A 58 8.52 -11.47 -8.53
CA PRO A 58 9.95 -11.20 -8.50
C PRO A 58 10.64 -11.54 -9.83
N TYR A 59 9.96 -12.24 -10.73
CA TYR A 59 10.41 -12.56 -12.07
C TYR A 59 9.27 -12.41 -13.06
N SER A 60 9.50 -11.64 -14.13
CA SER A 60 8.50 -11.44 -15.18
C SER A 60 9.13 -11.62 -16.57
N GLU A 61 8.42 -12.28 -17.47
CA GLU A 61 8.83 -12.45 -18.87
C GLU A 61 7.97 -11.60 -19.79
N TRP A 62 8.60 -10.85 -20.69
CA TRP A 62 7.94 -9.93 -21.60
C TRP A 62 8.49 -10.07 -23.01
N GLN A 63 7.68 -9.65 -23.99
CA GLN A 63 8.10 -9.58 -25.38
C GLN A 63 8.62 -8.18 -25.71
N ILE A 64 9.63 -8.11 -26.57
CA ILE A 64 10.06 -6.84 -27.17
C ILE A 64 8.88 -6.17 -27.89
N GLY A 65 8.78 -4.84 -27.81
CA GLY A 65 7.66 -4.11 -28.41
C GLY A 65 6.37 -4.10 -27.60
N THR A 66 6.36 -4.68 -26.39
CA THR A 66 5.25 -4.49 -25.44
C THR A 66 5.11 -3.01 -25.08
N ASP A 67 3.90 -2.47 -25.23
CA ASP A 67 3.60 -1.04 -25.01
C ASP A 67 3.82 -0.59 -23.55
N SER A 68 3.69 -1.50 -22.58
CA SER A 68 3.98 -1.20 -21.17
C SER A 68 4.23 -2.48 -20.36
N VAL A 69 5.35 -2.50 -19.64
CA VAL A 69 5.60 -3.49 -18.58
C VAL A 69 5.26 -2.86 -17.24
N LYS A 70 4.49 -3.58 -16.42
CA LYS A 70 4.08 -3.15 -15.08
C LYS A 70 4.49 -4.18 -14.05
N ILE A 71 5.31 -3.77 -13.08
CA ILE A 71 5.77 -4.64 -11.99
C ILE A 71 5.24 -4.06 -10.68
N PRO A 72 4.33 -4.76 -9.99
CA PRO A 72 3.78 -4.28 -8.73
C PRO A 72 4.82 -4.40 -7.59
N LEU A 73 4.83 -3.39 -6.73
CA LEU A 73 5.61 -3.29 -5.51
C LEU A 73 4.63 -3.09 -4.34
N SER A 74 4.59 -4.03 -3.41
CA SER A 74 3.68 -4.02 -2.28
C SER A 74 4.40 -3.63 -1.00
N ALA A 75 3.94 -2.55 -0.37
CA ALA A 75 4.44 -2.09 0.91
C ALA A 75 3.52 -2.56 2.04
N THR A 76 4.12 -3.08 3.11
CA THR A 76 3.41 -3.49 4.33
C THR A 76 3.98 -2.75 5.54
N GLY A 77 3.17 -2.58 6.58
CA GLY A 77 3.58 -1.85 7.80
C GLY A 77 3.42 -0.33 7.76
N LEU A 78 2.91 0.22 6.65
CA LEU A 78 2.40 1.60 6.58
C LEU A 78 1.05 1.66 7.30
N VAL A 79 0.94 2.50 8.32
CA VAL A 79 -0.23 2.54 9.21
C VAL A 79 -1.13 3.72 8.88
N SER A 80 -0.55 4.91 8.72
CA SER A 80 -1.29 6.14 8.47
C SER A 80 -1.32 6.53 6.99
N ASP A 81 -2.30 7.34 6.60
CA ASP A 81 -2.38 7.84 5.22
C ASP A 81 -1.26 8.84 4.92
N GLU A 82 -0.79 9.54 5.95
CA GLU A 82 0.37 10.41 5.91
C GLU A 82 1.65 9.64 5.59
N GLU A 83 1.82 8.43 6.14
CA GLU A 83 2.91 7.52 5.78
C GLU A 83 2.80 7.03 4.33
N LYS A 84 1.60 6.63 3.90
CA LYS A 84 1.35 6.19 2.51
C LYS A 84 1.65 7.29 1.49
N ASN A 85 1.26 8.53 1.79
CA ASN A 85 1.49 9.67 0.91
C ASN A 85 2.97 10.09 0.85
N SER A 86 3.66 10.04 1.99
CA SER A 86 5.08 10.41 2.10
C SER A 86 6.05 9.31 1.71
N ALA A 87 5.58 8.09 1.40
CA ALA A 87 6.37 7.00 0.88
C ALA A 87 7.09 7.38 -0.43
N ILE A 88 8.41 7.18 -0.45
CA ILE A 88 9.27 7.37 -1.62
C ILE A 88 9.86 6.02 -2.01
N TYR A 89 9.59 5.61 -3.24
CA TYR A 89 10.16 4.40 -3.82
C TYR A 89 11.38 4.77 -4.64
N SER A 90 12.46 4.03 -4.44
CA SER A 90 13.70 4.13 -5.20
C SER A 90 13.98 2.81 -5.89
N ILE A 91 14.31 2.84 -7.19
CA ILE A 91 14.71 1.67 -7.98
C ILE A 91 16.08 1.93 -8.61
N THR A 92 16.98 0.96 -8.50
CA THR A 92 18.27 0.96 -9.20
C THR A 92 18.35 -0.26 -10.11
N SER A 93 19.05 -0.12 -11.24
CA SER A 93 19.37 -1.23 -12.13
C SER A 93 20.68 -1.88 -11.68
N GLU A 94 20.66 -3.20 -11.48
CA GLU A 94 21.88 -3.97 -11.23
C GLU A 94 22.56 -4.32 -12.56
N GLY A 95 23.84 -3.97 -12.70
CA GLY A 95 24.63 -4.27 -13.90
C GLY A 95 24.46 -3.29 -15.07
N GLY A 96 23.75 -2.18 -14.89
CA GLY A 96 23.71 -1.05 -15.83
C GLY A 96 22.95 -1.30 -17.14
N LYS A 97 22.33 -2.47 -17.31
CA LYS A 97 21.52 -2.80 -18.48
C LYS A 97 20.10 -2.28 -18.30
N SER A 98 19.55 -1.74 -19.38
CA SER A 98 18.32 -0.96 -19.37
C SER A 98 17.38 -1.45 -20.48
N PRO A 99 16.14 -1.86 -20.17
CA PRO A 99 15.19 -2.38 -21.17
C PRO A 99 14.61 -1.32 -22.10
N GLY A 100 14.65 -0.05 -21.70
CA GLY A 100 13.97 1.08 -22.33
C GLY A 100 14.68 1.74 -23.51
N GLY A 101 15.81 1.20 -23.99
CA GLY A 101 16.55 1.73 -25.16
C GLY A 101 17.42 2.96 -24.88
N GLY A 102 17.55 3.38 -23.62
CA GLY A 102 18.45 4.42 -23.14
C GLY A 102 19.10 4.00 -21.81
N ALA A 103 20.04 4.78 -21.28
CA ALA A 103 20.64 4.49 -19.97
C ALA A 103 19.59 4.51 -18.85
N PHE A 104 19.63 3.54 -17.93
CA PHE A 104 18.80 3.61 -16.73
C PHE A 104 19.32 4.78 -15.87
N PRO A 105 18.44 5.66 -15.34
CA PRO A 105 18.90 6.66 -14.38
C PRO A 105 19.53 5.92 -13.20
N GLY A 106 20.73 6.31 -12.73
CA GLY A 106 21.44 5.57 -11.69
C GLY A 106 20.55 5.19 -10.48
N GLU A 107 19.62 6.08 -10.12
CA GLU A 107 18.48 5.82 -9.24
C GLU A 107 17.22 6.47 -9.84
N LEU A 108 16.12 5.70 -9.93
CA LEU A 108 14.78 6.20 -10.26
C LEU A 108 13.98 6.38 -8.98
N LYS A 109 13.38 7.56 -8.77
CA LYS A 109 12.54 7.86 -7.62
C LYS A 109 11.09 8.08 -8.04
N SER A 110 10.14 7.77 -7.15
CA SER A 110 8.71 7.95 -7.42
C SER A 110 8.25 9.39 -7.63
N ASP A 111 9.04 10.37 -7.22
CA ASP A 111 8.78 11.80 -7.45
C ASP A 111 9.45 12.34 -8.73
N SER A 112 10.30 11.53 -9.37
CA SER A 112 11.20 11.96 -10.45
C SER A 112 11.22 10.92 -11.58
N PRO A 113 10.19 10.88 -12.44
CA PRO A 113 10.17 9.97 -13.59
C PRO A 113 11.30 10.30 -14.56
N SER A 114 11.78 9.29 -15.30
CA SER A 114 12.93 9.45 -16.20
C SER A 114 12.77 8.65 -17.48
N GLY A 115 12.57 9.36 -18.60
CA GLY A 115 12.47 8.76 -19.93
C GLY A 115 11.38 7.69 -20.02
N ALA A 116 11.79 6.44 -20.27
CA ALA A 116 10.89 5.29 -20.39
C ALA A 116 10.44 4.70 -19.05
N TYR A 117 10.88 5.27 -17.92
CA TYR A 117 10.70 4.73 -16.59
C TYR A 117 9.89 5.65 -15.68
N SER A 118 8.92 5.06 -14.98
CA SER A 118 8.15 5.73 -13.94
C SER A 118 7.83 4.78 -12.79
N ILE A 119 7.56 5.36 -11.62
CA ILE A 119 7.01 4.63 -10.48
C ILE A 119 5.71 5.32 -10.09
N VAL A 120 4.60 4.61 -10.24
CA VAL A 120 3.26 5.14 -9.99
C VAL A 120 2.78 4.61 -8.64
N LYS A 121 2.53 5.52 -7.69
CA LYS A 121 1.99 5.16 -6.36
C LYS A 121 0.47 5.00 -6.42
N ASP A 122 -0.05 4.04 -5.67
CA ASP A 122 -1.49 3.90 -5.44
C ASP A 122 -1.92 4.60 -4.12
N ILE A 123 -3.23 4.67 -3.90
CA ILE A 123 -3.82 5.25 -2.67
C ILE A 123 -3.54 4.42 -1.40
N ASN A 124 -3.16 3.15 -1.56
CA ASN A 124 -2.86 2.25 -0.43
C ASN A 124 -1.39 2.35 0.00
N GLY A 125 -0.61 3.18 -0.67
CA GLY A 125 0.81 3.36 -0.42
C GLY A 125 1.69 2.32 -1.13
N ASN A 126 1.14 1.45 -2.00
CA ASN A 126 1.90 0.58 -2.89
C ASN A 126 2.40 1.38 -4.11
N ALA A 127 3.24 0.74 -4.93
CA ALA A 127 3.70 1.33 -6.17
C ALA A 127 3.72 0.33 -7.32
N THR A 128 3.70 0.82 -8.54
CA THR A 128 3.95 0.06 -9.76
C THR A 128 5.14 0.66 -10.47
N PHE A 129 6.16 -0.16 -10.72
CA PHE A 129 7.25 0.20 -11.62
C PHE A 129 6.81 -0.03 -13.06
N GLU A 130 6.85 1.01 -13.88
CA GLU A 130 6.41 0.97 -15.27
C GLU A 130 7.57 1.23 -16.24
N VAL A 131 7.60 0.44 -17.33
CA VAL A 131 8.49 0.63 -18.47
C VAL A 131 7.64 0.79 -19.74
N THR A 132 7.62 1.98 -20.34
CA THR A 132 6.69 2.33 -21.44
C THR A 132 7.15 1.94 -22.84
N LYS A 133 8.40 1.50 -23.01
CA LYS A 133 8.86 0.99 -24.31
C LYS A 133 10.03 0.05 -24.14
N VAL A 134 9.76 -1.25 -24.16
CA VAL A 134 10.82 -2.26 -24.09
C VAL A 134 11.43 -2.46 -25.47
N THR A 135 12.71 -2.12 -25.62
CA THR A 135 13.44 -2.15 -26.90
C THR A 135 14.65 -3.09 -26.90
N GLY A 136 15.13 -3.48 -25.72
CA GLY A 136 16.26 -4.39 -25.58
C GLY A 136 15.82 -5.80 -25.17
N VAL A 137 16.35 -6.81 -25.85
CA VAL A 137 16.26 -8.21 -25.41
C VAL A 137 17.32 -8.44 -24.33
N GLY A 138 16.97 -9.15 -23.27
CA GLY A 138 17.92 -9.50 -22.22
C GLY A 138 17.27 -9.80 -20.88
N ASP A 139 18.13 -10.17 -19.94
CA ASP A 139 17.78 -10.31 -18.53
C ASP A 139 18.19 -9.02 -17.80
N TYR A 140 17.23 -8.39 -17.15
CA TYR A 140 17.39 -7.15 -16.39
C TYR A 140 17.11 -7.43 -14.92
N GLU A 141 17.99 -6.96 -14.05
CA GLU A 141 17.84 -7.09 -12.60
C GLU A 141 17.74 -5.69 -11.98
N PHE A 142 16.81 -5.55 -11.06
CA PHE A 142 16.52 -4.29 -10.39
C PHE A 142 16.48 -4.50 -8.89
N SER A 143 16.85 -3.46 -8.15
CA SER A 143 16.76 -3.39 -6.70
C SER A 143 15.83 -2.24 -6.31
N ALA A 144 14.79 -2.55 -5.54
CA ALA A 144 13.85 -1.55 -5.02
C ALA A 144 13.98 -1.36 -3.51
N VAL A 145 13.84 -0.12 -3.07
CA VAL A 145 13.80 0.26 -1.66
C VAL A 145 12.66 1.25 -1.44
N LEU A 146 12.00 1.15 -0.29
CA LEU A 146 11.04 2.12 0.19
C LEU A 146 11.67 2.93 1.33
N THR A 147 11.55 4.25 1.24
CA THR A 147 11.89 5.19 2.31
C THR A 147 10.61 5.92 2.74
N VAL A 148 10.35 5.96 4.04
CA VAL A 148 9.18 6.65 4.59
C VAL A 148 9.53 7.32 5.91
N LYS A 149 8.91 8.48 6.16
CA LYS A 149 8.98 9.15 7.47
C LYS A 149 7.79 8.70 8.29
N ARG A 150 8.04 8.08 9.45
CA ARG A 150 6.97 7.62 10.35
C ARG A 150 6.13 8.82 10.80
N GLN A 151 4.82 8.72 10.60
CA GLN A 151 3.84 9.77 10.93
C GLN A 151 2.60 9.15 11.57
N LEU A 152 2.08 9.81 12.60
CA LEU A 152 0.84 9.41 13.26
C LEU A 152 -0.37 9.88 12.45
N PRO A 153 -1.51 9.18 12.55
CA PRO A 153 -2.73 9.59 11.88
C PRO A 153 -3.24 10.93 12.40
N THR A 154 -3.57 11.86 11.51
CA THR A 154 -4.10 13.18 11.91
C THR A 154 -5.56 13.17 12.36
N TYR A 155 -6.30 12.09 12.09
CA TYR A 155 -7.71 11.97 12.47
C TYR A 155 -7.92 11.70 13.97
N LEU A 156 -6.88 11.30 14.71
CA LEU A 156 -6.99 11.06 16.15
C LEU A 156 -6.88 12.37 16.94
N PRO A 157 -7.73 12.59 17.96
CA PRO A 157 -7.60 13.72 18.85
C PRO A 157 -6.31 13.63 19.68
N GLY A 158 -5.78 14.79 20.09
CA GLY A 158 -4.46 14.89 20.73
C GLY A 158 -4.24 13.97 21.94
N PHE A 159 -5.26 13.78 22.78
CA PHE A 159 -5.14 12.88 23.94
C PHE A 159 -4.93 11.42 23.54
N LEU A 160 -5.58 10.96 22.46
CA LEU A 160 -5.38 9.61 21.91
C LEU A 160 -4.05 9.48 21.18
N LEU A 161 -3.56 10.55 20.55
CA LEU A 161 -2.24 10.57 19.94
C LEU A 161 -1.13 10.39 20.98
N GLU A 162 -1.24 11.06 22.12
CA GLU A 162 -0.29 10.91 23.22
C GLU A 162 -0.28 9.50 23.81
N GLU A 163 -1.45 8.89 23.98
CA GLU A 163 -1.56 7.49 24.40
C GLU A 163 -0.95 6.54 23.35
N LEU A 164 -1.23 6.77 22.07
CA LEU A 164 -0.67 5.99 20.97
C LEU A 164 0.85 6.12 20.91
N LYS A 165 1.41 7.32 21.06
CA LYS A 165 2.87 7.57 21.11
C LYS A 165 3.51 6.72 22.21
N LYS A 166 2.94 6.74 23.41
CA LYS A 166 3.43 5.97 24.56
C LYS A 166 3.34 4.45 24.32
N ALA A 167 2.21 3.98 23.79
CA ALA A 167 1.97 2.54 23.60
C ALA A 167 2.79 1.92 22.45
N SER A 168 3.10 2.69 21.41
CA SER A 168 3.83 2.24 20.23
C SER A 168 5.35 2.45 20.34
N GLY A 169 5.81 3.33 21.24
CA GLY A 169 7.21 3.76 21.27
C GLY A 169 7.59 4.62 20.06
N PHE A 170 6.60 5.26 19.43
CA PHE A 170 6.75 6.00 18.20
C PHE A 170 7.75 7.15 18.33
N LYS A 171 8.67 7.24 17.36
CA LYS A 171 9.63 8.33 17.22
C LYS A 171 9.22 9.19 16.04
N GLU A 172 8.77 10.40 16.34
CA GLU A 172 8.25 11.34 15.35
C GLU A 172 9.30 11.73 14.31
N GLY A 173 8.94 11.62 13.03
CA GLY A 173 9.83 11.96 11.92
C GLY A 173 10.98 10.98 11.70
N ALA A 174 11.00 9.83 12.39
CA ALA A 174 12.00 8.81 12.14
C ALA A 174 11.90 8.32 10.69
N GLU A 175 13.00 8.45 9.95
CA GLU A 175 13.10 7.92 8.59
C GLU A 175 13.41 6.42 8.65
N VAL A 176 12.55 5.64 8.02
CA VAL A 176 12.68 4.19 7.93
C VAL A 176 12.90 3.83 6.47
N LYS A 177 13.96 3.06 6.24
CA LYS A 177 14.34 2.53 4.93
C LYS A 177 14.24 1.02 4.96
N THR A 178 13.48 0.44 4.04
CA THR A 178 13.31 -1.02 3.95
C THR A 178 14.62 -1.68 3.49
N LYS A 179 14.73 -3.00 3.72
CA LYS A 179 15.74 -3.80 3.04
C LYS A 179 15.51 -3.76 1.52
N PRO A 180 16.57 -3.76 0.70
CA PRO A 180 16.44 -3.83 -0.74
C PRO A 180 15.83 -5.16 -1.15
N ILE A 181 14.85 -5.11 -2.05
CA ILE A 181 14.33 -6.29 -2.73
C ILE A 181 14.83 -6.35 -4.15
N LYS A 182 15.11 -7.55 -4.63
CA LYS A 182 15.53 -7.77 -6.01
C LYS A 182 14.41 -8.38 -6.83
N PHE A 183 14.25 -7.91 -8.05
CA PHE A 183 13.35 -8.50 -9.01
C PHE A 183 13.96 -8.47 -10.41
N LYS A 184 13.49 -9.38 -11.25
CA LYS A 184 14.05 -9.68 -12.56
C LYS A 184 13.00 -9.52 -13.63
N MET A 185 13.43 -8.99 -14.76
CA MET A 185 12.64 -8.85 -15.96
C MET A 185 13.41 -9.46 -17.12
N LYS A 186 12.81 -10.47 -17.75
CA LYS A 186 13.36 -11.11 -18.93
C LYS A 186 12.58 -10.65 -20.15
N VAL A 187 13.28 -10.06 -21.10
CA VAL A 187 12.70 -9.66 -22.38
C VAL A 187 13.18 -10.62 -23.45
N LYS A 188 12.24 -11.22 -24.18
CA LYS A 188 12.49 -12.12 -25.30
C LYS A 188 12.01 -11.47 -26.61
N THR A 189 12.58 -11.91 -27.73
CA THR A 189 11.98 -11.65 -29.04
C THR A 189 10.65 -12.38 -29.16
N GLU A 190 9.72 -11.84 -29.94
CA GLU A 190 8.49 -12.52 -30.34
C GLU A 190 8.81 -13.98 -30.80
N PRO A 191 7.99 -15.00 -30.45
CA PRO A 191 8.11 -16.27 -31.14
C PRO A 191 7.91 -15.99 -32.64
N PRO A 192 8.75 -16.53 -33.53
CA PRO A 192 8.60 -16.27 -34.96
C PRO A 192 7.16 -16.61 -35.36
N ALA A 193 6.47 -15.65 -36.00
CA ALA A 193 5.22 -15.93 -36.69
C ALA A 193 5.42 -17.21 -37.49
N GLN A 194 4.56 -18.22 -37.29
CA GLN A 194 4.57 -19.40 -38.14
C GLN A 194 4.50 -18.89 -39.58
N GLN A 195 5.60 -19.02 -40.32
CA GLN A 195 5.59 -18.77 -41.75
C GLN A 195 4.47 -19.63 -42.32
N PRO A 196 3.52 -19.08 -43.09
CA PRO A 196 2.57 -19.92 -43.80
C PRO A 196 3.40 -20.91 -44.60
N LYS A 197 3.18 -22.20 -44.36
CA LYS A 197 3.86 -23.27 -45.10
C LYS A 197 3.63 -22.96 -46.57
N LYS A 198 4.72 -22.83 -47.31
CA LYS A 198 4.71 -22.64 -48.77
C LYS A 198 3.97 -23.83 -49.38
N GLY A 199 2.69 -23.68 -49.66
CA GLY A 199 1.84 -24.80 -50.08
C GLY A 199 0.33 -24.57 -50.06
N ASP A 200 -0.21 -23.54 -49.39
CA ASP A 200 -1.65 -23.27 -49.47
C ASP A 200 -1.99 -22.61 -50.82
N VAL A 201 -2.38 -23.46 -51.76
CA VAL A 201 -2.93 -23.11 -53.07
C VAL A 201 -4.20 -22.29 -52.85
N ILE A 202 -4.12 -20.98 -53.10
CA ILE A 202 -5.30 -20.13 -53.22
C ILE A 202 -5.98 -20.55 -54.53
N ASN A 203 -7.07 -21.30 -54.41
CA ASN A 203 -7.89 -21.72 -55.54
C ASN A 203 -8.61 -20.48 -56.09
N VAL A 204 -8.06 -19.86 -57.13
CA VAL A 204 -8.71 -18.75 -57.83
C VAL A 204 -9.71 -19.37 -58.80
N GLY A 205 -11.00 -19.35 -58.45
CA GLY A 205 -12.07 -19.79 -59.34
C GLY A 205 -12.14 -18.93 -60.62
N PRO A 206 -12.65 -19.48 -61.74
CA PRO A 206 -12.60 -18.80 -63.03
C PRO A 206 -13.55 -17.60 -63.04
N SER A 207 -13.05 -16.47 -63.53
CA SER A 207 -13.84 -15.30 -63.89
C SER A 207 -14.68 -15.64 -65.12
N ILE A 208 -15.99 -15.43 -65.05
CA ILE A 208 -16.90 -15.56 -66.18
C ILE A 208 -17.04 -14.18 -66.82
N ASP A 209 -16.96 -14.16 -68.16
CA ASP A 209 -17.05 -13.00 -69.06
C ASP A 209 -18.29 -12.12 -68.90
#